data_AF-A0A6G7Z959-F1
#
_entry.id   AF-A0A6G7Z959-F1
#
_cell.length_a   1.000
_cell.length_b   1.000
_cell.length_c   1.000
_cell.angle_alpha   90.00
_cell.angle_beta   90.00
_cell.angle_gamma   90.00
#
_symmetry.space_group_name_H-M   'P 1'
#
loop_
_entity.id
_entity.type
_entity.pdbx_description
1 polymer ?
#
loop_
_entity_poly.entity_id
_entity_poly.type
_entity_poly.pdbx_seq_one_letter_code
_entity_poly.pdbx_strand_id
1 'polypeptide(L)'
;MMNALYSWLQEEVKVQDLTDYIYWFELNMTQNSQRVMDQIAEAVKMQTQIDPTALLEAQNIRTEMVDTDPASIHAQYNPNTQTITINNEWIQKYEQIMDTTQAYNLHFMHEVYHVIEMQGVWYDTLKYRQRHRISEVSAIYYSQLQSGCPIHPRIAEYVIAIREGSYTKETLATYLKERVQDYEIYRFAK
;
A
#
# COMPACT_ATOMS: atom_id res chain seq x y z
N MET A 1 -12.35 -13.80 -8.80
CA MET A 1 -10.97 -14.29 -8.90
C MET A 1 -10.16 -14.07 -7.62
N MET A 2 -10.29 -12.94 -6.91
CA MET A 2 -9.55 -12.67 -5.65
C MET A 2 -9.87 -13.58 -4.45
N ASN A 3 -11.07 -14.15 -4.33
CA ASN A 3 -11.43 -15.03 -3.19
C ASN A 3 -10.62 -16.34 -3.12
N ALA A 4 -10.11 -16.85 -4.25
CA ALA A 4 -9.33 -18.09 -4.26
C ALA A 4 -7.86 -17.87 -3.85
N LEU A 5 -7.34 -16.65 -3.95
CA LEU A 5 -5.93 -16.33 -3.72
C LEU A 5 -5.56 -16.31 -2.24
N TYR A 6 -6.53 -16.05 -1.37
CA TYR A 6 -6.36 -15.98 0.09
C TYR A 6 -7.29 -16.93 0.83
N SER A 7 -7.96 -17.87 0.16
CA SER A 7 -8.87 -18.81 0.84
C SER A 7 -8.16 -19.58 1.95
N TRP A 8 -6.90 -19.98 1.70
CA TRP A 8 -6.01 -20.60 2.69
C TRP A 8 -5.70 -19.70 3.90
N LEU A 9 -5.77 -18.37 3.74
CA LEU A 9 -5.54 -17.39 4.80
C LEU A 9 -6.86 -17.01 5.49
N GLN A 10 -7.98 -16.99 4.75
CA GLN A 10 -9.35 -16.78 5.27
C GLN A 10 -9.80 -17.88 6.22
N GLU A 11 -9.31 -19.11 6.04
CA GLU A 11 -9.55 -20.23 6.96
C GLU A 11 -8.88 -20.03 8.33
N GLU A 12 -7.78 -19.26 8.38
CA GLU A 12 -6.96 -19.06 9.58
C GLU A 12 -7.15 -17.68 10.23
N VAL A 13 -7.47 -16.65 9.44
CA VAL A 13 -7.58 -15.25 9.89
C VAL A 13 -8.66 -14.52 9.08
N LYS A 14 -9.47 -13.68 9.72
CA LYS A 14 -10.35 -12.75 9.01
C LYS A 14 -9.51 -11.74 8.23
N VAL A 15 -9.63 -11.73 6.90
CA VAL A 15 -8.82 -10.88 6.00
C VAL A 15 -8.91 -9.38 6.32
N GLN A 16 -10.05 -8.91 6.85
CA GLN A 16 -10.18 -7.53 7.30
C GLN A 16 -9.29 -7.25 8.52
N ASP A 17 -9.26 -8.14 9.51
CA ASP A 17 -8.41 -7.99 10.70
C ASP A 17 -6.92 -8.02 10.31
N LEU A 18 -6.55 -8.79 9.29
CA LEU A 18 -5.20 -8.77 8.73
C LEU A 18 -4.87 -7.45 8.01
N THR A 19 -5.82 -6.91 7.25
CA THR A 19 -5.66 -5.60 6.58
C THR A 19 -5.45 -4.49 7.61
N ASP A 20 -6.28 -4.46 8.65
CA ASP A 20 -6.19 -3.49 9.74
C ASP A 20 -4.89 -3.65 10.53
N TYR A 21 -4.47 -4.90 10.75
CA TYR A 21 -3.19 -5.22 11.40
C TYR A 21 -1.99 -4.66 10.63
N ILE A 22 -1.91 -4.87 9.31
CA ILE A 22 -0.75 -4.46 8.52
C ILE A 22 -0.58 -2.95 8.59
N TYR A 23 -1.67 -2.19 8.46
CA TYR A 23 -1.64 -0.73 8.63
C TYR A 23 -1.17 -0.30 10.02
N TRP A 24 -1.69 -0.95 11.07
CA TRP A 24 -1.25 -0.68 12.43
C TRP A 24 0.24 -1.00 12.64
N PHE A 25 0.72 -2.11 12.07
CA PHE A 25 2.10 -2.55 12.16
C PHE A 25 3.05 -1.58 11.45
N GLU A 26 2.72 -1.11 10.24
CA GLU A 26 3.52 -0.13 9.52
C GLU A 26 3.63 1.20 10.31
N LEU A 27 2.58 1.54 11.06
CA LEU A 27 2.52 2.69 11.95
C LEU A 27 2.98 2.44 13.40
N ASN A 28 3.43 1.26 13.79
CA ASN A 28 3.71 0.93 15.21
C ASN A 28 4.76 1.83 15.89
N MET A 29 5.62 2.51 15.10
CA MET A 29 6.59 3.50 15.58
C MET A 29 6.00 4.90 15.78
N THR A 30 4.74 5.10 15.41
CA THR A 30 3.95 6.29 15.73
C THR A 30 3.20 6.01 17.03
N GLN A 31 3.46 6.79 18.08
CA GLN A 31 2.66 6.69 19.30
C GLN A 31 1.19 6.97 18.96
N ASN A 32 0.26 6.11 19.35
CA ASN A 32 -1.17 6.18 19.02
C ASN A 32 -1.53 5.88 17.55
N SER A 33 -1.05 4.75 16.98
CA SER A 33 -1.32 4.34 15.60
C SER A 33 -2.79 4.41 15.18
N GLN A 34 -3.74 4.11 16.06
CA GLN A 34 -5.18 4.21 15.75
C GLN A 34 -5.59 5.64 15.38
N ARG A 35 -5.22 6.61 16.21
CA ARG A 35 -5.53 8.03 15.96
C ARG A 35 -4.88 8.49 14.66
N VAL A 36 -3.67 8.03 14.37
CA VAL A 36 -2.96 8.35 13.13
C VAL A 36 -3.69 7.75 11.93
N MET A 37 -4.15 6.51 12.00
CA MET A 37 -4.98 5.90 10.94
C MET A 37 -6.26 6.67 10.70
N ASP A 38 -6.96 7.12 11.74
CA ASP A 38 -8.17 7.92 11.59
C ASP A 38 -7.88 9.24 10.86
N GLN A 39 -6.74 9.89 11.15
CA GLN A 39 -6.29 11.10 10.45
C GLN A 39 -5.94 10.82 8.98
N ILE A 40 -5.26 9.70 8.70
CA ILE A 40 -4.95 9.26 7.34
C ILE A 40 -6.25 9.02 6.55
N ALA A 41 -7.21 8.28 7.13
CA ALA A 41 -8.46 7.96 6.46
C ALA A 41 -9.25 9.23 6.08
N GLU A 42 -9.33 10.20 6.97
CA GLU A 42 -9.99 11.48 6.68
C GLU A 42 -9.23 12.29 5.63
N ALA A 43 -7.91 12.38 5.70
CA ALA A 43 -7.09 13.08 4.71
C ALA A 43 -7.23 12.46 3.31
N VAL A 44 -7.10 11.14 3.22
CA VAL A 44 -7.23 10.37 1.98
C VAL A 44 -8.62 10.54 1.38
N LYS A 45 -9.68 10.51 2.19
CA LYS A 45 -11.05 10.72 1.74
C LYS A 45 -11.23 12.08 1.04
N MET A 46 -10.62 13.14 1.55
CA MET A 46 -10.65 14.45 0.88
C MET A 46 -9.88 14.42 -0.44
N GLN A 47 -8.73 13.74 -0.47
CA GLN A 47 -7.87 13.66 -1.65
C GLN A 47 -8.43 12.77 -2.75
N THR A 48 -9.31 11.81 -2.44
CA THR A 48 -10.00 10.99 -3.46
C THR A 48 -10.87 11.81 -4.42
N GLN A 49 -11.14 13.08 -4.13
CA GLN A 49 -11.85 14.00 -5.00
C GLN A 49 -10.96 14.69 -6.04
N ILE A 50 -9.63 14.54 -5.92
CA ILE A 50 -8.67 15.11 -6.86
C ILE A 50 -8.65 14.23 -8.12
N ASP A 51 -8.83 14.85 -9.28
CA ASP A 51 -8.63 14.19 -10.58
C ASP A 51 -7.11 14.00 -10.81
N PRO A 52 -6.61 12.76 -10.84
CA PRO A 52 -5.19 12.49 -11.04
C PRO A 52 -4.68 12.99 -12.39
N THR A 53 -5.46 12.84 -13.45
CA THR A 53 -5.04 13.25 -14.80
C THR A 53 -4.88 14.77 -14.86
N ALA A 54 -5.89 15.51 -14.38
CA ALA A 54 -5.83 16.97 -14.34
C ALA A 54 -4.67 17.47 -13.46
N LEU A 55 -4.39 16.79 -12.33
CA LEU A 55 -3.27 17.12 -11.44
C LEU A 55 -1.92 16.97 -12.14
N LEU A 56 -1.68 15.83 -12.79
CA LEU A 56 -0.40 15.55 -13.44
C LEU A 56 -0.19 16.46 -14.66
N GLU A 57 -1.24 16.71 -15.44
CA GLU A 57 -1.20 17.67 -16.56
C GLU A 57 -0.85 19.09 -16.09
N ALA A 58 -1.52 19.57 -15.04
CA ALA A 58 -1.24 20.90 -14.48
C ALA A 58 0.19 21.06 -13.96
N GLN A 59 0.82 19.97 -13.53
CA GLN A 59 2.18 19.96 -12.99
C GLN A 59 3.25 19.55 -14.02
N ASN A 60 2.87 19.27 -15.27
CA ASN A 60 3.74 18.71 -16.31
C ASN A 60 4.45 17.41 -15.88
N ILE A 61 3.78 16.59 -15.07
CA ILE A 61 4.31 15.31 -14.61
C ILE A 61 4.05 14.25 -15.69
N ARG A 62 5.09 13.51 -16.06
CA ARG A 62 5.03 12.42 -17.04
C ARG A 62 4.94 11.08 -16.35
N THR A 63 4.36 10.09 -17.03
CA THR A 63 4.32 8.70 -16.55
C THR A 63 4.99 7.79 -17.56
N GLU A 64 5.89 6.93 -17.09
CA GLU A 64 6.70 6.04 -17.91
C GLU A 64 6.65 4.61 -17.34
N MET A 65 6.47 3.62 -18.21
CA MET A 65 6.65 2.20 -17.87
C MET A 65 8.09 1.81 -18.17
N VAL A 66 8.75 1.11 -17.25
CA VAL A 66 10.15 0.68 -17.42
C VAL A 66 10.33 -0.79 -17.08
N ASP A 67 11.28 -1.41 -17.77
CA ASP A 67 11.79 -2.73 -17.44
C ASP A 67 13.09 -2.53 -16.63
N THR A 68 12.97 -2.39 -15.31
CA THR A 68 14.10 -2.23 -14.37
C THR A 68 14.34 -3.51 -13.58
N ASP A 69 15.51 -3.64 -12.95
CA ASP A 69 15.82 -4.76 -12.03
C ASP A 69 14.68 -4.95 -11.00
N PRO A 70 14.07 -6.15 -10.92
CA PRO A 70 12.93 -6.42 -10.06
C PRO A 70 13.18 -6.20 -8.58
N ALA A 71 14.44 -6.29 -8.13
CA ALA A 71 14.79 -6.19 -6.72
C ALA A 71 14.67 -4.77 -6.14
N SER A 72 14.51 -3.75 -6.98
CA SER A 72 14.77 -2.37 -6.59
C SER A 72 13.52 -1.62 -6.13
N ILE A 73 12.52 -1.43 -6.99
CA ILE A 73 11.38 -0.53 -6.74
C ILE A 73 10.15 -0.92 -7.57
N HIS A 74 8.96 -0.83 -6.97
CA HIS A 74 7.63 -1.07 -7.57
C HIS A 74 7.22 0.06 -8.53
N ALA A 75 7.24 1.29 -8.02
CA ALA A 75 7.05 2.53 -8.74
C ALA A 75 7.77 3.65 -8.00
N GLN A 76 8.02 4.77 -8.67
CA GLN A 76 8.68 5.91 -8.07
C GLN A 76 8.29 7.21 -8.76
N TYR A 77 7.92 8.21 -7.98
CA TYR A 77 7.92 9.60 -8.40
C TYR A 77 9.30 10.26 -8.18
N ASN A 78 9.88 10.79 -9.26
CA ASN A 78 11.09 11.61 -9.20
C ASN A 78 10.73 13.09 -9.36
N PRO A 79 10.81 13.91 -8.29
CA PRO A 79 10.46 15.32 -8.35
C PRO A 79 11.42 16.16 -9.19
N ASN A 80 12.66 15.70 -9.41
CA ASN A 80 13.65 16.44 -10.21
C ASN A 80 13.38 16.35 -11.72
N THR A 81 12.85 15.21 -12.18
CA THR A 81 12.51 14.97 -13.59
C THR A 81 11.02 15.08 -13.86
N GLN A 82 10.22 15.26 -12.80
CA GLN A 82 8.75 15.23 -12.83
C GLN A 82 8.23 13.98 -13.55
N THR A 83 8.78 12.82 -13.20
CA THR A 83 8.42 11.54 -13.82
C THR A 83 7.94 10.56 -12.76
N ILE A 84 6.78 9.95 -12.98
CA ILE A 84 6.33 8.74 -12.32
C ILE A 84 6.79 7.56 -13.17
N THR A 85 7.61 6.70 -12.59
CA THR A 85 8.12 5.50 -13.23
C THR A 85 7.42 4.28 -12.62
N ILE A 86 6.86 3.40 -13.43
CA ILE A 86 6.19 2.16 -12.99
C ILE A 86 6.94 0.96 -13.54
N ASN A 87 7.31 0.03 -12.67
CA ASN A 87 8.06 -1.16 -13.05
C ASN A 87 7.12 -2.20 -13.68
N ASN A 88 7.33 -2.48 -14.97
CA ASN A 88 6.52 -3.41 -15.75
C ASN A 88 6.59 -4.86 -15.23
N GLU A 89 7.74 -5.28 -14.67
CA GLU A 89 7.86 -6.63 -14.11
C GLU A 89 6.93 -6.81 -12.89
N TRP A 90 6.82 -5.79 -12.04
CA TRP A 90 5.89 -5.82 -10.91
C TRP A 90 4.44 -5.89 -11.38
N ILE A 91 4.07 -5.16 -12.45
CA ILE A 91 2.74 -5.28 -13.03
C ILE A 91 2.45 -6.72 -13.47
N GLN A 92 3.38 -7.36 -14.18
CA GLN A 92 3.24 -8.77 -14.61
C GLN A 92 3.13 -9.75 -13.44
N LYS A 93 3.83 -9.51 -12.33
CA LYS A 93 3.69 -10.33 -11.11
C LYS A 93 2.30 -10.17 -10.49
N TYR A 94 1.77 -8.94 -10.44
CA TYR A 94 0.45 -8.63 -9.92
C TYR A 94 -0.70 -9.12 -10.81
N GLU A 95 -0.50 -9.21 -12.14
CA GLU A 95 -1.47 -9.77 -13.10
C GLU A 95 -1.88 -11.21 -12.79
N GLN A 96 -1.06 -11.92 -12.01
CA GLN A 96 -1.36 -13.26 -11.53
C GLN A 96 -2.43 -13.31 -10.43
N ILE A 97 -2.80 -12.15 -9.90
CA ILE A 97 -3.63 -11.94 -8.69
C ILE A 97 -4.82 -11.03 -8.99
N MET A 98 -4.62 -10.01 -9.82
CA MET A 98 -5.60 -9.00 -10.24
C MET A 98 -5.45 -8.70 -11.73
N ASP A 99 -6.39 -7.96 -12.34
CA ASP A 99 -6.23 -7.56 -13.73
C ASP A 99 -5.14 -6.48 -13.91
N THR A 100 -4.61 -6.36 -15.13
CA THR A 100 -3.52 -5.42 -15.48
C THR A 100 -3.84 -3.98 -15.12
N THR A 101 -5.08 -3.54 -15.33
CA THR A 101 -5.49 -2.16 -15.03
C THR A 101 -5.47 -1.92 -13.53
N GLN A 102 -5.97 -2.86 -12.74
CA GLN A 102 -5.92 -2.79 -11.29
C GLN A 102 -4.47 -2.81 -10.77
N ALA A 103 -3.62 -3.70 -11.31
CA ALA A 103 -2.20 -3.78 -10.97
C ALA A 103 -1.48 -2.45 -11.26
N TYR A 104 -1.69 -1.89 -12.45
CA TYR A 104 -1.14 -0.59 -12.83
C TYR A 104 -1.64 0.51 -11.90
N ASN A 105 -2.95 0.62 -11.69
CA ASN A 105 -3.56 1.66 -10.86
C ASN A 105 -3.07 1.60 -9.42
N LEU A 106 -2.79 0.41 -8.87
CA LEU A 106 -2.29 0.27 -7.51
C LEU A 106 -0.92 0.95 -7.34
N HIS A 107 -0.05 0.82 -8.34
CA HIS A 107 1.29 1.39 -8.35
C HIS A 107 1.25 2.88 -8.72
N PHE A 108 0.51 3.21 -9.78
CA PHE A 108 0.33 4.57 -10.25
C PHE A 108 -0.30 5.48 -9.18
N MET A 109 -1.39 5.05 -8.55
CA MET A 109 -2.08 5.87 -7.55
C MET A 109 -1.28 6.04 -6.27
N HIS A 110 -0.38 5.10 -5.94
CA HIS A 110 0.56 5.27 -4.83
C HIS A 110 1.50 6.45 -5.10
N GLU A 111 2.07 6.54 -6.30
CA GLU A 111 2.94 7.67 -6.67
C GLU A 111 2.18 8.97 -6.86
N VAL A 112 0.93 8.92 -7.38
CA VAL A 112 0.05 10.10 -7.43
C VAL A 112 -0.21 10.65 -6.02
N TYR A 113 -0.38 9.78 -5.02
CA TYR A 113 -0.53 10.25 -3.65
C TYR A 113 0.68 11.05 -3.20
N HIS A 114 1.91 10.60 -3.49
CA HIS A 114 3.13 11.35 -3.16
C HIS A 114 3.17 12.72 -3.83
N VAL A 115 2.62 12.85 -5.05
CA VAL A 115 2.45 14.16 -5.71
C VAL A 115 1.43 15.04 -4.99
N ILE A 116 0.30 14.46 -4.54
CA ILE A 116 -0.73 15.19 -3.76
C ILE A 116 -0.19 15.62 -2.40
N GLU A 117 0.53 14.73 -1.71
CA GLU A 117 1.14 14.97 -0.40
C GLU A 117 2.13 16.13 -0.42
N MET A 118 2.87 16.35 -1.51
CA MET A 118 3.73 17.53 -1.64
C MET A 118 2.99 18.87 -1.41
N GLN A 119 1.66 18.85 -1.40
CA GLN A 119 0.78 19.99 -1.15
C GLN A 119 0.09 19.94 0.24
N GLY A 120 0.17 18.83 0.99
CA GLY A 120 -0.53 18.56 2.24
C GLY A 120 0.34 18.69 3.50
N VAL A 121 0.04 19.65 4.38
CA VAL A 121 0.92 20.13 5.47
C VAL A 121 0.73 19.47 6.84
N TRP A 122 -0.20 18.52 7.00
CA TRP A 122 -0.74 18.22 8.34
C TRP A 122 0.18 17.38 9.25
N TYR A 123 1.20 16.72 8.70
CA TYR A 123 2.23 15.98 9.47
C TYR A 123 3.64 16.56 9.32
N ASP A 124 3.79 17.77 8.81
CA ASP A 124 5.11 18.40 8.58
C ASP A 124 5.89 18.68 9.86
N THR A 125 5.19 18.81 10.99
CA THR A 125 5.80 19.00 12.32
C THR A 125 6.40 17.72 12.90
N LEU A 126 6.19 16.56 12.26
CA LEU A 126 6.72 15.28 12.72
C LEU A 126 8.17 15.07 12.28
N LYS A 127 8.90 14.23 13.01
CA LYS A 127 10.26 13.84 12.63
C LYS A 127 10.23 13.06 11.30
N TYR A 128 11.27 13.23 10.47
CA TYR A 128 11.40 12.61 9.15
C TYR A 128 10.94 11.14 9.09
N ARG A 129 11.42 10.29 10.02
CA ARG A 129 11.05 8.85 10.05
C ARG A 129 9.57 8.60 10.29
N GLN A 130 8.91 9.42 11.13
CA GLN A 130 7.48 9.28 11.40
C GLN A 130 6.66 9.83 10.24
N ARG A 131 7.05 10.99 9.70
CA ARG A 131 6.44 11.56 8.49
C ARG A 131 6.48 10.58 7.33
N HIS A 132 7.65 10.04 7.02
CA HIS A 132 7.81 9.09 5.91
C HIS A 132 6.93 7.84 6.09
N ARG A 133 6.81 7.29 7.31
CA ARG A 133 5.89 6.15 7.53
C ARG A 133 4.43 6.50 7.31
N ILE A 134 4.00 7.67 7.79
CA ILE A 134 2.62 8.13 7.62
C ILE A 134 2.33 8.38 6.13
N SER A 135 3.28 9.01 5.43
CA SER A 135 3.28 9.21 3.98
C SER A 135 3.07 7.89 3.22
N GLU A 136 3.95 6.91 3.43
CA GLU A 136 3.87 5.58 2.79
C GLU A 136 2.55 4.87 3.08
N VAL A 137 2.12 4.85 4.34
CA VAL A 137 0.85 4.21 4.74
C VAL A 137 -0.34 4.91 4.09
N SER A 138 -0.31 6.24 4.00
CA SER A 138 -1.37 7.00 3.35
C SER A 138 -1.41 6.73 1.85
N ALA A 139 -0.24 6.62 1.20
CA ALA A 139 -0.12 6.28 -0.22
C ALA A 139 -0.66 4.88 -0.51
N ILE A 140 -0.35 3.90 0.35
CA ILE A 140 -0.89 2.53 0.28
C ILE A 140 -2.41 2.53 0.46
N TYR A 141 -2.92 3.26 1.47
CA TYR A 141 -4.36 3.34 1.73
C TYR A 141 -5.11 4.02 0.58
N TYR A 142 -4.57 5.13 0.06
CA TYR A 142 -5.11 5.83 -1.10
C TYR A 142 -5.12 4.95 -2.35
N SER A 143 -4.01 4.27 -2.66
CA SER A 143 -3.93 3.45 -3.86
C SER A 143 -4.80 2.20 -3.77
N GLN A 144 -4.96 1.61 -2.58
CA GLN A 144 -5.91 0.53 -2.34
C GLN A 144 -7.34 0.97 -2.69
N LEU A 145 -7.78 2.13 -2.19
CA LEU A 145 -9.12 2.66 -2.46
C LEU A 145 -9.34 2.99 -3.94
N GLN A 146 -8.40 3.71 -4.56
CA GLN A 146 -8.52 4.16 -5.96
C GLN A 146 -8.45 3.00 -6.97
N SER A 147 -7.69 1.95 -6.66
CA SER A 147 -7.61 0.75 -7.50
C SER A 147 -8.77 -0.23 -7.25
N GLY A 148 -9.64 0.02 -6.27
CA GLY A 148 -10.68 -0.93 -5.86
C GLY A 148 -10.10 -2.25 -5.33
N CYS A 149 -8.87 -2.25 -4.81
CA CYS A 149 -8.25 -3.43 -4.23
C CYS A 149 -8.94 -3.73 -2.87
N PRO A 150 -9.58 -4.89 -2.70
CA PRO A 150 -10.36 -5.18 -1.50
C PRO A 150 -9.51 -5.48 -0.26
N ILE A 151 -8.19 -5.53 -0.41
CA ILE A 151 -7.23 -5.97 0.61
C ILE A 151 -5.99 -5.09 0.60
N HIS A 152 -5.22 -5.13 1.68
CA HIS A 152 -3.93 -4.45 1.74
C HIS A 152 -2.97 -4.94 0.62
N PRO A 153 -2.32 -4.04 -0.15
CA PRO A 153 -1.39 -4.37 -1.24
C PRO A 153 -0.28 -5.37 -0.86
N ARG A 154 0.29 -5.23 0.34
CA ARG A 154 1.26 -6.18 0.93
C ARG A 154 0.80 -7.65 0.88
N ILE A 155 -0.50 -7.92 0.98
CA ILE A 155 -1.01 -9.29 0.94
C ILE A 155 -0.87 -9.88 -0.48
N ALA A 156 -0.97 -9.05 -1.53
CA ALA A 156 -0.67 -9.48 -2.90
C ALA A 156 0.83 -9.80 -3.08
N GLU A 157 1.72 -8.97 -2.55
CA GLU A 157 3.17 -9.26 -2.54
C GLU A 157 3.47 -10.58 -1.83
N TYR A 158 2.76 -10.85 -0.73
CA TYR A 158 2.95 -12.08 -0.01
C TYR A 158 2.61 -13.32 -0.84
N VAL A 159 1.60 -13.23 -1.70
CA VAL A 159 1.24 -14.31 -2.63
C VAL A 159 2.27 -14.44 -3.75
N ILE A 160 2.77 -13.31 -4.28
CA ILE A 160 3.85 -13.31 -5.28
C ILE A 160 5.06 -14.06 -4.72
N ALA A 161 5.49 -13.72 -3.50
CA ALA A 161 6.65 -14.35 -2.86
C ALA A 161 6.45 -15.85 -2.57
N ILE A 162 5.22 -16.31 -2.27
CA ILE A 162 4.92 -17.76 -2.20
C ILE A 162 5.13 -18.43 -3.55
N ARG A 163 4.64 -17.83 -4.62
CA ARG A 163 4.76 -18.40 -5.98
C ARG A 163 6.20 -18.43 -6.47
N GLU A 164 6.99 -17.44 -6.07
CA GLU A 164 8.42 -17.37 -6.33
C GLU A 164 9.24 -18.31 -5.43
N GLY A 165 8.60 -18.98 -4.46
CA GLY A 165 9.25 -19.95 -3.58
C GLY A 165 10.09 -19.31 -2.47
N SER A 166 9.87 -18.03 -2.17
CA SER A 166 10.59 -17.33 -1.10
C SER A 166 10.21 -17.86 0.29
N TYR A 167 9.00 -18.37 0.47
CA TYR A 167 8.54 -19.10 1.66
C TYR A 167 7.28 -19.92 1.35
N THR A 168 6.92 -20.84 2.25
CA THR A 168 5.72 -21.68 2.11
C THR A 168 4.46 -20.99 2.64
N LYS A 169 3.28 -21.46 2.22
CA LYS A 169 1.99 -20.98 2.74
C LYS A 169 1.89 -21.14 4.25
N GLU A 170 2.35 -22.29 4.77
CA GLU A 170 2.32 -22.63 6.19
C GLU A 170 3.21 -21.69 7.02
N THR A 171 4.39 -21.37 6.48
CA THR A 171 5.35 -20.46 7.14
C THR A 171 4.77 -19.06 7.23
N LEU A 172 4.19 -18.55 6.14
CA LEU A 172 3.55 -17.24 6.16
C LEU A 172 2.29 -17.21 7.04
N ALA A 173 1.44 -18.23 6.96
CA ALA A 173 0.23 -18.33 7.79
C ALA A 173 0.58 -18.27 9.28
N THR A 174 1.60 -19.02 9.70
CA THR A 174 2.08 -19.03 11.09
C THR A 174 2.57 -17.64 11.50
N TYR A 175 3.43 -17.03 10.68
CA TYR A 175 3.93 -15.68 10.92
C TYR A 175 2.79 -14.65 11.07
N LEU A 176 1.84 -14.62 10.13
CA LEU A 176 0.74 -13.66 10.17
C LEU A 176 -0.22 -13.90 11.34
N LYS A 177 -0.45 -15.16 11.72
CA LYS A 177 -1.31 -15.52 12.86
C LYS A 177 -0.75 -15.04 14.19
N GLU A 178 0.54 -15.27 14.44
CA GLU A 178 1.22 -14.75 15.64
C GLU A 178 1.10 -13.23 15.72
N ARG A 179 1.28 -12.57 14.58
CA ARG A 179 1.25 -11.12 14.46
C ARG A 179 -0.13 -10.50 14.66
N VAL A 180 -1.19 -11.15 14.17
CA VAL A 180 -2.58 -10.70 14.40
C VAL A 180 -2.99 -10.89 15.86
N GLN A 181 -2.54 -11.96 16.53
CA GLN A 181 -2.77 -12.16 17.96
C GLN A 181 -2.15 -11.04 18.81
N ASP A 182 -0.93 -10.61 18.50
CA ASP A 182 -0.30 -9.46 19.15
C ASP A 182 -1.15 -8.18 19.02
N TYR A 183 -1.77 -7.99 17.86
CA TYR A 183 -2.64 -6.84 17.59
C TYR A 183 -3.99 -6.92 18.30
N GLU A 184 -4.61 -8.09 18.38
CA GLU A 184 -5.83 -8.26 19.17
C GLU A 184 -5.59 -7.91 20.64
N ILE A 185 -4.46 -8.36 21.20
CA ILE A 185 -4.04 -8.00 22.56
C ILE A 185 -3.89 -6.48 22.69
N TYR A 186 -3.23 -5.83 21.73
CA TYR A 186 -3.05 -4.37 21.74
C TYR A 186 -4.37 -3.60 21.59
N ARG A 187 -5.27 -4.05 20.70
CA ARG A 187 -6.58 -3.41 20.43
C ARG A 187 -7.53 -3.49 21.63
N PHE A 188 -7.41 -4.54 22.45
CA PHE A 188 -8.29 -4.79 23.59
C PHE A 188 -7.64 -4.49 24.95
N ALA A 189 -6.33 -4.23 25.02
CA ALA A 189 -5.67 -3.72 26.22
C ALA A 189 -6.01 -2.23 26.42
N LYS A 190 -6.99 -1.97 27.29
CA LYS A 190 -7.32 -0.62 27.78
C LYS A 190 -6.39 -0.20 28.93
#